data_AF-A0A524KHM0-F1
#
_entry.id   AF-A0A524KHM0-F1
#
_cell.length_a   1.000
_cell.length_b   1.000
_cell.length_c   1.000
_cell.angle_alpha   90.00
_cell.angle_beta   90.00
_cell.angle_gamma   90.00
#
_symmetry.space_group_name_H-M   'P 1'
#
loop_
_entity.id
_entity.type
_entity.pdbx_description
1 polymer ?
#
loop_
_entity_poly.entity_id
_entity_poly.type
_entity_poly.pdbx_seq_one_letter_code
_entity_poly.pdbx_strand_id
1 'polypeptide(L)'
;MPAGPDEGGGSERFPRHREAKADCRKGPCPWQRSPFGSSKEKTVVTAETSAPTDTLLKELLDAGLHFGHQTKRWNPKMKPFVFDKRNGIHIIDLSKSVQQIQAAREFLYIVVSSGRQVLFVGTKKQAQEVTKEVATRCGMPYVNERWLGGTLTNLTTIRARVKRMVELQKMQNANEFDKMPKKEVAVLRHELQKLERNLTGIAAMDHLPGALFV
;
A
#
# COMPACT_ATOMS: atom_id res chain seq x y z
N MET A 1 -47.15 39.40 -22.35
CA MET A 1 -47.61 38.72 -23.59
C MET A 1 -47.35 39.65 -24.76
N PRO A 2 -46.97 39.20 -25.97
CA PRO A 2 -46.87 37.84 -26.54
C PRO A 2 -45.39 37.42 -26.83
N ALA A 3 -44.93 36.17 -26.99
CA ALA A 3 -45.39 34.92 -27.62
C ALA A 3 -44.88 34.71 -29.07
N GLY A 4 -43.95 33.74 -29.23
CA GLY A 4 -43.68 32.83 -30.38
C GLY A 4 -43.29 33.42 -31.74
N PRO A 5 -42.83 32.62 -32.74
CA PRO A 5 -42.77 31.13 -32.86
C PRO A 5 -41.32 30.59 -33.00
N ASP A 6 -40.94 29.37 -32.60
CA ASP A 6 -41.30 27.99 -33.01
C ASP A 6 -40.58 27.52 -34.30
N GLU A 7 -40.36 26.20 -34.40
CA GLU A 7 -39.55 25.40 -35.36
C GLU A 7 -38.12 25.06 -34.87
N GLY A 8 -37.71 23.83 -34.63
CA GLY A 8 -38.24 22.51 -34.97
C GLY A 8 -37.03 21.61 -35.25
N GLY A 9 -36.77 20.57 -34.44
CA GLY A 9 -35.56 19.78 -34.63
C GLY A 9 -35.36 18.59 -33.69
N GLY A 10 -36.05 17.49 -33.99
CA GLY A 10 -35.45 16.15 -33.93
C GLY A 10 -35.18 15.53 -32.56
N SER A 11 -36.20 14.89 -31.99
CA SER A 11 -36.05 13.90 -30.92
C SER A 11 -35.38 12.63 -31.45
N GLU A 12 -34.08 12.43 -31.19
CA GLU A 12 -33.47 11.10 -31.27
C GLU A 12 -33.47 10.44 -29.88
N ARG A 13 -34.51 9.63 -29.68
CA ARG A 13 -34.67 8.75 -28.52
C ARG A 13 -33.57 7.68 -28.57
N PHE A 14 -32.63 7.77 -27.64
CA PHE A 14 -31.76 6.65 -27.29
C PHE A 14 -32.62 5.41 -26.95
N PRO A 15 -32.34 4.24 -27.55
CA PRO A 15 -33.08 3.03 -27.21
C PRO A 15 -32.78 2.64 -25.76
N ARG A 16 -33.83 2.64 -24.93
CA ARG A 16 -33.81 2.02 -23.61
C ARG A 16 -33.42 0.55 -23.79
N HIS A 17 -32.29 0.17 -23.22
CA HIS A 17 -31.90 -1.22 -23.03
C HIS A 17 -33.10 -1.99 -22.47
N ARG A 18 -33.62 -2.93 -23.26
CA ARG A 18 -34.60 -3.92 -22.79
C ARG A 18 -33.94 -4.73 -21.68
N GLU A 19 -34.48 -4.63 -20.47
CA GLU A 19 -34.27 -5.61 -19.42
C GLU A 19 -34.73 -6.98 -19.93
N ALA A 20 -33.77 -7.87 -20.20
CA ALA A 20 -34.05 -9.27 -20.41
C ALA A 20 -34.40 -9.88 -19.04
N LYS A 21 -35.70 -10.04 -18.77
CA LYS A 21 -36.19 -10.90 -17.69
C LYS A 21 -35.78 -12.34 -18.03
N ALA A 22 -34.77 -12.86 -17.33
CA ALA A 22 -34.47 -14.28 -17.35
C ALA A 22 -35.60 -15.04 -16.65
N ASP A 23 -36.28 -15.89 -17.42
CA ASP A 23 -37.38 -16.74 -17.02
C ASP A 23 -36.87 -17.86 -16.09
N CYS A 24 -37.27 -17.82 -14.81
CA CYS A 24 -36.80 -18.70 -13.74
C CYS A 24 -37.54 -20.06 -13.72
N ARG A 25 -37.86 -20.64 -14.89
CA ARG A 25 -38.67 -21.86 -15.01
C ARG A 25 -38.15 -22.92 -15.97
N LYS A 26 -36.83 -23.06 -16.15
CA LYS A 26 -36.26 -24.23 -16.83
C LYS A 26 -34.93 -24.69 -16.21
N GLY A 27 -35.02 -25.68 -15.32
CA GLY A 27 -33.99 -26.71 -15.09
C GLY A 27 -32.70 -26.28 -14.35
N PRO A 28 -32.09 -27.18 -13.55
CA PRO A 28 -30.88 -26.86 -12.80
C PRO A 28 -29.64 -26.72 -13.69
N CYS A 29 -28.76 -25.78 -13.32
CA CYS A 29 -27.55 -25.40 -14.03
C CYS A 29 -26.52 -26.55 -14.19
N PRO A 30 -25.71 -26.56 -15.27
CA PRO A 30 -24.91 -27.73 -15.67
C PRO A 30 -23.60 -27.95 -14.91
N TRP A 31 -23.33 -27.25 -13.79
CA TRP A 31 -22.03 -27.26 -13.12
C TRP A 31 -21.99 -28.09 -11.83
N GLN A 32 -23.01 -28.91 -11.58
CA GLN A 32 -23.01 -29.88 -10.48
C GLN A 32 -22.90 -31.30 -11.02
N ARG A 33 -21.67 -31.74 -11.28
CA ARG A 33 -21.27 -33.16 -11.16
C ARG A 33 -19.87 -33.22 -10.56
N SER A 34 -19.83 -33.46 -9.26
CA SER A 34 -18.63 -33.95 -8.57
C SER A 34 -18.48 -35.43 -8.88
N PRO A 35 -17.33 -35.90 -9.38
CA PRO A 35 -16.99 -37.29 -9.36
C PRO A 35 -15.90 -37.45 -8.31
N PHE A 36 -16.22 -37.82 -7.07
CA PHE A 36 -15.35 -38.71 -6.31
C PHE A 36 -16.09 -39.24 -5.08
N GLY A 37 -16.22 -40.57 -5.06
CA GLY A 37 -16.91 -41.31 -4.04
C GLY A 37 -16.13 -41.37 -2.72
N SER A 38 -16.92 -41.58 -1.68
CA SER A 38 -16.55 -41.98 -0.33
C SER A 38 -15.60 -43.18 -0.32
N SER A 39 -14.46 -43.04 0.35
CA SER A 39 -13.87 -44.14 1.15
C SER A 39 -13.37 -43.56 2.47
N LYS A 40 -13.77 -44.23 3.55
CA LYS A 40 -13.30 -43.97 4.91
C LYS A 40 -11.99 -44.72 5.08
N GLU A 41 -10.95 -44.06 5.62
CA GLU A 41 -10.12 -44.70 6.65
C GLU A 41 -9.33 -43.67 7.46
N LYS A 42 -9.35 -43.88 8.78
CA LYS A 42 -8.66 -43.06 9.78
C LYS A 42 -7.18 -43.42 9.79
N THR A 43 -6.32 -42.41 9.71
CA THR A 43 -5.06 -42.41 10.45
C THR A 43 -5.06 -41.17 11.33
N VAL A 44 -5.21 -41.43 12.63
CA VAL A 44 -4.96 -40.46 13.69
C VAL A 44 -3.46 -40.19 13.68
N VAL A 45 -3.08 -39.00 13.22
CA VAL A 45 -1.75 -38.44 13.49
C VAL A 45 -1.98 -37.29 14.46
N THR A 46 -1.85 -37.58 15.75
CA THR A 46 -1.68 -36.57 16.79
C THR A 46 -0.35 -35.86 16.54
N ALA A 47 -0.41 -34.78 15.78
CA ALA A 47 0.58 -33.72 15.84
C ALA A 47 -0.14 -32.49 16.39
N GLU A 48 0.02 -32.25 17.69
CA GLU A 48 -0.33 -30.98 18.30
C GLU A 48 0.65 -29.92 17.77
N THR A 49 0.35 -29.40 16.57
CA THR A 49 0.84 -28.10 16.13
C THR A 49 -0.37 -27.19 16.20
N SER A 50 -0.49 -26.44 17.30
CA SER A 50 -1.48 -25.36 17.38
C SER A 50 -1.32 -24.49 16.13
N ALA A 51 -2.42 -24.30 15.40
CA ALA A 51 -2.42 -23.59 14.14
C ALA A 51 -1.68 -22.23 14.27
N PRO A 52 -0.85 -21.85 13.28
CA PRO A 52 -0.07 -20.60 13.34
C PRO A 52 -0.94 -19.33 13.42
N THR A 53 -2.25 -19.47 13.21
CA THR A 53 -3.24 -18.39 13.32
C THR A 53 -3.54 -18.00 14.76
N ASP A 54 -3.55 -18.96 15.69
CA ASP A 54 -3.99 -18.71 17.07
C ASP A 54 -2.92 -18.02 17.90
N THR A 55 -1.65 -18.31 17.63
CA THR A 55 -0.51 -17.61 18.24
C THR A 55 -0.44 -16.17 17.74
N LEU A 56 -0.57 -15.97 16.43
CA LEU A 56 -0.55 -14.63 15.83
C LEU A 56 -1.71 -13.77 16.34
N LEU A 57 -2.92 -14.32 16.51
CA LEU A 57 -4.06 -13.55 17.02
C LEU A 57 -3.82 -13.06 18.45
N LYS A 58 -3.18 -13.87 19.31
CA LYS A 58 -2.79 -13.48 20.67
C LYS A 58 -1.74 -12.38 20.65
N GLU A 59 -0.70 -12.52 19.83
CA GLU A 59 0.35 -11.50 19.68
C GLU A 59 -0.22 -10.15 19.22
N LEU A 60 -1.16 -10.15 18.26
CA LEU A 60 -1.82 -8.94 17.79
C LEU A 60 -2.69 -8.28 18.87
N LEU A 61 -3.30 -9.10 19.74
CA LEU A 61 -4.11 -8.62 20.84
C LEU A 61 -3.25 -7.98 21.93
N ASP A 62 -2.14 -8.64 22.31
CA ASP A 62 -1.17 -8.15 23.29
C ASP A 62 -0.46 -6.89 22.82
N ALA A 63 -0.17 -6.79 21.52
CA ALA A 63 0.39 -5.58 20.90
C ALA A 63 -0.62 -4.42 20.79
N GLY A 64 -1.91 -4.65 21.09
CA GLY A 64 -2.94 -3.60 21.08
C GLY A 64 -3.41 -3.16 19.68
N LEU A 65 -3.24 -3.97 18.64
CA LEU A 65 -3.60 -3.62 17.25
C LEU A 65 -5.11 -3.55 16.99
N HIS A 66 -5.93 -4.01 17.93
CA HIS A 66 -7.38 -3.97 17.83
C HIS A 66 -7.96 -2.57 18.10
N PHE A 67 -7.17 -1.63 18.62
CA PHE A 67 -7.62 -0.26 18.86
C PHE A 67 -7.58 0.58 17.58
N GLY A 68 -8.75 1.06 17.16
CA GLY A 68 -8.92 2.00 16.06
C GLY A 68 -8.92 3.46 16.52
N HIS A 69 -9.51 4.32 15.69
CA HIS A 69 -9.67 5.74 15.99
C HIS A 69 -11.04 6.05 16.64
N GLN A 70 -11.22 7.30 17.04
CA GLN A 70 -12.50 7.79 17.57
C GLN A 70 -13.64 7.72 16.53
N THR A 71 -14.87 7.51 16.99
CA THR A 71 -16.07 7.38 16.13
C THR A 71 -16.33 8.57 15.19
N LYS A 72 -15.84 9.76 15.53
CA LYS A 72 -16.01 10.97 14.69
C LYS A 72 -15.13 10.97 13.44
N ARG A 73 -14.01 10.24 13.45
CA ARG A 73 -12.97 10.27 12.40
C ARG A 73 -12.84 8.89 11.74
N TRP A 74 -13.96 8.28 11.37
CA TRP A 74 -13.98 6.98 10.69
C TRP A 74 -14.50 7.11 9.25
N ASN A 75 -14.06 6.20 8.38
CA ASN A 75 -14.55 6.10 7.02
C ASN A 75 -15.65 5.01 6.95
N PRO A 76 -16.87 5.30 6.46
CA PRO A 76 -17.96 4.32 6.39
C PRO A 76 -17.63 3.05 5.60
N LYS A 77 -16.71 3.12 4.63
CA LYS A 77 -16.25 1.94 3.87
C LYS A 77 -15.53 0.91 4.75
N MET A 78 -15.04 1.30 5.93
CA MET A 78 -14.38 0.41 6.87
C MET A 78 -15.37 -0.40 7.74
N LYS A 79 -16.68 -0.18 7.60
CA LYS A 79 -17.72 -0.90 8.35
C LYS A 79 -17.53 -2.43 8.37
N PRO A 80 -17.14 -3.11 7.28
CA PRO A 80 -16.94 -4.56 7.29
C PRO A 80 -15.76 -5.01 8.17
N PHE A 81 -14.80 -4.15 8.48
CA PHE A 81 -13.58 -4.48 9.25
C PHE A 81 -13.67 -4.06 10.72
N VAL A 82 -14.70 -3.28 11.09
CA VAL A 82 -14.96 -2.86 12.47
C VAL A 82 -15.83 -3.91 13.14
N PHE A 83 -15.40 -4.38 14.32
CA PHE A 83 -16.15 -5.32 15.14
C PHE A 83 -17.22 -4.60 15.97
N ASP A 84 -16.80 -3.66 16.82
CA ASP A 84 -17.68 -2.93 17.75
C ASP A 84 -17.10 -1.55 18.08
N LYS A 85 -17.85 -0.73 18.83
CA LYS A 85 -17.40 0.56 19.38
C LYS A 85 -17.56 0.54 20.90
N ARG A 86 -16.48 0.77 21.63
CA ARG A 86 -16.49 0.87 23.11
C ARG A 86 -15.82 2.17 23.53
N ASN A 87 -16.44 2.89 24.47
CA ASN A 87 -15.93 4.17 24.98
C ASN A 87 -15.59 5.20 23.87
N GLY A 88 -16.34 5.18 22.77
CA GLY A 88 -16.13 6.09 21.63
C GLY A 88 -14.93 5.75 20.74
N ILE A 89 -14.30 4.59 20.91
CA ILE A 89 -13.20 4.07 20.09
C ILE A 89 -13.70 2.87 19.28
N HIS A 90 -13.36 2.81 17.99
CA HIS A 90 -13.64 1.65 17.16
C HIS A 90 -12.69 0.50 17.46
N ILE A 91 -13.23 -0.71 17.58
CA ILE A 91 -12.47 -1.95 17.72
C ILE A 91 -12.44 -2.64 16.36
N ILE A 92 -11.24 -2.98 15.90
CA ILE A 92 -11.01 -3.65 14.61
C ILE A 92 -11.09 -5.17 14.81
N ASP A 93 -11.67 -5.87 13.84
CA ASP A 93 -11.73 -7.34 13.83
C ASP A 93 -10.36 -7.94 13.45
N LEU A 94 -9.71 -8.57 14.43
CA LEU A 94 -8.41 -9.21 14.24
C LEU A 94 -8.49 -10.46 13.36
N SER A 95 -9.61 -11.18 13.35
CA SER A 95 -9.77 -12.41 12.55
C SER A 95 -9.66 -12.09 11.07
N LYS A 96 -10.31 -10.99 10.64
CA LYS A 96 -10.21 -10.46 9.28
C LYS A 96 -8.81 -9.93 9.00
N SER A 97 -8.18 -9.29 9.98
CA SER A 97 -6.82 -8.76 9.84
C SER A 97 -5.80 -9.87 9.57
N VAL A 98 -5.89 -11.00 10.28
CA VAL A 98 -5.01 -12.17 10.06
C VAL A 98 -5.16 -12.71 8.63
N GLN A 99 -6.38 -12.84 8.12
CA GLN A 99 -6.62 -13.28 6.75
C GLN A 99 -6.01 -12.32 5.72
N GLN A 100 -6.16 -11.01 5.93
CA GLN A 100 -5.59 -10.00 5.03
C GLN A 100 -4.06 -9.94 5.09
N ILE A 101 -3.46 -10.12 6.27
CA ILE A 101 -2.01 -10.20 6.43
C ILE A 101 -1.45 -11.40 5.63
N GLN A 102 -2.11 -12.55 5.69
CA GLN A 102 -1.69 -13.73 4.94
C GLN A 102 -1.76 -13.49 3.42
N ALA A 103 -2.85 -12.90 2.92
CA ALA A 103 -2.97 -12.54 1.51
C ALA A 103 -1.91 -11.50 1.07
N ALA A 104 -1.63 -10.49 1.91
CA ALA A 104 -0.59 -9.51 1.65
C ALA A 104 0.81 -10.12 1.62
N ARG A 105 1.09 -11.09 2.52
CA ARG A 105 2.35 -11.84 2.54
C ARG A 105 2.56 -12.62 1.25
N GLU A 106 1.51 -13.32 0.78
CA GLU A 106 1.56 -14.07 -0.48
C GLU A 106 1.79 -13.16 -1.69
N PHE A 107 1.12 -12.01 -1.74
CA PHE A 107 1.34 -11.01 -2.79
C PHE A 107 2.79 -10.49 -2.79
N LEU A 108 3.32 -10.11 -1.61
CA LEU A 108 4.70 -9.63 -1.50
C LEU A 108 5.71 -10.71 -1.90
N TYR A 109 5.45 -11.97 -1.55
CA TYR A 109 6.28 -13.09 -1.97
C TYR A 109 6.35 -13.22 -3.49
N ILE A 110 5.21 -13.11 -4.19
CA ILE A 110 5.16 -13.15 -5.65
C ILE A 110 5.94 -11.98 -6.28
N VAL A 111 5.77 -10.76 -5.74
CA VAL A 111 6.46 -9.56 -6.26
C VAL A 111 7.98 -9.68 -6.10
N VAL A 112 8.44 -10.08 -4.92
CA VAL A 112 9.88 -10.25 -4.66
C VAL A 112 10.45 -11.41 -5.48
N SER A 113 9.71 -12.51 -5.64
CA SER A 113 10.11 -13.65 -6.49
C SER A 113 10.24 -13.26 -7.96
N SER A 114 9.48 -12.27 -8.43
CA SER A 114 9.63 -11.71 -9.78
C SER A 114 10.85 -10.79 -9.96
N GLY A 115 11.64 -10.59 -8.90
CA GLY A 115 12.84 -9.73 -8.91
C GLY A 115 12.54 -8.23 -8.84
N ARG A 116 11.30 -7.85 -8.54
CA ARG A 116 10.91 -6.44 -8.41
C ARG A 116 11.12 -5.94 -6.98
N GLN A 117 11.56 -4.69 -6.86
CA GLN A 117 11.75 -4.03 -5.57
C GLN A 117 10.41 -3.59 -4.97
N VAL A 118 10.35 -3.58 -3.63
CA VAL A 118 9.22 -3.06 -2.86
C VAL A 118 9.65 -1.76 -2.19
N LEU A 119 8.87 -0.69 -2.39
CA LEU A 119 9.15 0.61 -1.78
C LEU A 119 8.37 0.75 -0.48
N PHE A 120 9.09 0.90 0.64
CA PHE A 120 8.50 1.13 1.95
C PHE A 120 8.27 2.62 2.21
N VAL A 121 7.09 2.99 2.70
CA VAL A 121 6.71 4.38 2.96
C VAL A 121 6.16 4.49 4.37
N GLY A 122 6.77 5.33 5.20
CA GLY A 122 6.35 5.53 6.58
C GLY A 122 6.75 6.90 7.08
N THR A 123 5.88 7.90 6.92
CA THR A 123 6.17 9.31 7.28
C THR A 123 5.79 9.68 8.72
N LYS A 124 5.04 8.82 9.41
CA LYS A 124 4.63 9.05 10.80
C LYS A 124 5.83 8.86 11.73
N LYS A 125 6.02 9.74 12.72
CA LYS A 125 7.10 9.65 13.73
C LYS A 125 7.27 8.25 14.33
N GLN A 126 6.17 7.57 14.65
CA GLN A 126 6.16 6.20 15.19
C GLN A 126 6.70 5.15 14.20
N ALA A 127 6.58 5.40 12.90
CA ALA A 127 6.96 4.48 11.83
C ALA A 127 8.31 4.81 11.18
N GLN A 128 8.86 6.01 11.37
CA GLN A 128 10.06 6.45 10.62
C GLN A 128 11.27 5.56 10.88
N GLU A 129 11.54 5.26 12.16
CA GLU A 129 12.68 4.44 12.57
C GLU A 129 12.47 2.97 12.20
N VAL A 130 11.29 2.42 12.51
CA VAL A 130 10.91 1.04 12.19
C VAL A 130 11.00 0.77 10.68
N THR A 131 10.48 1.68 9.86
CA THR A 131 10.50 1.53 8.40
C THR A 131 11.93 1.57 7.86
N LYS A 132 12.77 2.47 8.38
CA LYS A 132 14.18 2.57 8.00
C LYS A 132 14.94 1.30 8.37
N GLU A 133 14.77 0.79 9.57
CA GLU A 133 15.44 -0.42 10.06
C GLU A 133 15.04 -1.65 9.23
N VAL A 134 13.74 -1.87 9.04
CA VAL A 134 13.23 -3.01 8.28
C VAL A 134 13.69 -2.95 6.82
N ALA A 135 13.61 -1.77 6.18
CA ALA A 135 14.03 -1.62 4.80
C ALA A 135 15.55 -1.80 4.63
N THR A 136 16.36 -1.29 5.57
CA THR A 136 17.81 -1.49 5.56
C THR A 136 18.16 -2.97 5.73
N ARG A 137 17.48 -3.67 6.64
CA ARG A 137 17.66 -5.12 6.85
C ARG A 137 17.29 -5.93 5.61
N CYS A 138 16.25 -5.52 4.89
CA CYS A 138 15.79 -6.19 3.67
C CYS A 138 16.54 -5.74 2.40
N GLY A 139 17.39 -4.70 2.47
CA GLY A 139 18.06 -4.11 1.30
C GLY A 139 17.10 -3.48 0.29
N MET A 140 15.93 -3.02 0.74
CA MET A 140 14.87 -2.48 -0.12
C MET A 140 14.79 -0.94 0.03
N PRO A 141 14.32 -0.22 -1.01
CA PRO A 141 14.20 1.23 -0.95
C PRO A 141 13.10 1.68 0.02
N TYR A 142 13.26 2.85 0.64
CA TYR A 142 12.31 3.39 1.61
C TYR A 142 12.17 4.92 1.61
N VAL A 143 11.06 5.41 2.17
CA VAL A 143 10.76 6.82 2.42
C VAL A 143 10.25 6.98 3.84
N ASN A 144 11.04 7.61 4.71
CA ASN A 144 10.70 7.79 6.13
C ASN A 144 10.36 9.24 6.51
N GLU A 145 10.87 10.23 5.78
CA GLU A 145 10.68 11.64 6.11
C GLU A 145 9.47 12.22 5.38
N ARG A 146 9.68 12.69 4.14
CA ARG A 146 8.64 13.33 3.34
C ARG A 146 8.47 12.62 2.01
N TRP A 147 7.23 12.28 1.70
CA TRP A 147 6.86 11.86 0.36
C TRP A 147 6.88 13.05 -0.60
N LEU A 148 7.79 13.05 -1.57
CA LEU A 148 7.82 14.04 -2.63
C LEU A 148 6.75 13.70 -3.66
N GLY A 149 5.92 14.68 -4.02
CA GLY A 149 4.96 14.51 -5.12
C GLY A 149 5.71 14.18 -6.41
N GLY A 150 5.24 13.17 -7.14
CA GLY A 150 5.87 12.75 -8.40
C GLY A 150 7.01 11.74 -8.26
N THR A 151 7.24 11.15 -7.08
CA THR A 151 8.23 10.06 -6.88
C THR A 151 8.04 8.89 -7.84
N LEU A 152 6.79 8.48 -8.07
CA LEU A 152 6.46 7.36 -8.97
C LEU A 152 6.16 7.81 -10.40
N THR A 153 5.52 8.97 -10.58
CA THR A 153 5.07 9.41 -11.90
C THR A 153 6.15 10.16 -12.68
N ASN A 154 7.09 10.83 -12.00
CA ASN A 154 8.14 11.64 -12.60
C ASN A 154 9.53 11.19 -12.10
N LEU A 155 9.87 9.94 -12.41
CA LEU A 155 11.14 9.33 -11.98
C LEU A 155 12.37 10.01 -12.60
N THR A 156 12.25 10.58 -13.81
CA THR A 156 13.37 11.30 -14.48
C THR A 156 13.85 12.49 -13.66
N THR A 157 12.93 13.28 -13.12
CA THR A 157 13.25 14.46 -12.29
C THR A 157 13.82 14.03 -10.94
N ILE A 158 13.26 12.99 -10.32
CA ILE A 158 13.77 12.46 -9.05
C ILE A 158 15.19 11.91 -9.22
N ARG A 159 15.45 11.16 -10.29
CA ARG A 159 16.81 10.69 -10.61
C ARG A 159 17.78 11.84 -10.83
N ALA A 160 17.37 12.94 -11.48
CA ALA A 160 18.23 14.11 -11.61
C ALA A 160 18.58 14.72 -10.23
N ARG A 161 17.64 14.72 -9.29
CA ARG A 161 17.89 15.16 -7.91
C ARG A 161 18.78 14.19 -7.12
N VAL A 162 18.65 12.88 -7.33
CA VAL A 162 19.55 11.87 -6.74
C VAL A 162 20.97 12.04 -7.30
N LYS A 163 21.13 12.26 -8.61
CA LYS A 163 22.44 12.55 -9.22
C LYS A 163 23.09 13.79 -8.62
N ARG A 164 22.32 14.89 -8.48
CA ARG A 164 22.77 16.11 -7.80
C ARG A 164 23.24 15.86 -6.37
N MET A 165 22.52 15.02 -5.61
CA MET A 165 22.91 14.64 -4.25
C MET A 165 24.28 13.92 -4.26
N VAL A 166 24.46 12.95 -5.15
CA VAL A 166 25.72 12.20 -5.29
C VAL A 166 26.89 13.10 -5.72
N GLU A 167 26.65 14.06 -6.61
CA GLU A 167 27.65 15.07 -6.99
C GLU A 167 28.10 15.91 -5.80
N LEU A 168 27.15 16.41 -4.98
CA LEU A 168 27.47 17.19 -3.79
C LEU A 168 28.24 16.36 -2.74
N GLN A 169 27.89 15.08 -2.57
CA GLN A 169 28.63 14.16 -1.69
C GLN A 169 30.07 13.93 -2.19
N LYS A 170 30.28 13.82 -3.51
CA LYS A 170 31.62 13.71 -4.09
C LYS A 170 32.45 14.97 -3.86
N MET A 171 31.86 16.16 -4.08
CA MET A 171 32.51 17.45 -3.81
C MET A 171 32.90 17.59 -2.33
N GLN A 172 32.02 17.12 -1.42
CA GLN A 172 32.29 17.09 0.01
C GLN A 172 33.47 16.19 0.35
N ASN A 173 33.51 14.98 -0.21
CA ASN A 173 34.58 14.00 0.05
C ASN A 173 35.93 14.42 -0.56
N ALA A 174 35.91 15.19 -1.65
CA ALA A 174 37.11 15.72 -2.31
C ALA A 174 37.67 17.00 -1.64
N ASN A 175 37.10 17.44 -0.51
CA ASN A 175 37.43 18.69 0.18
C ASN A 175 37.40 19.94 -0.73
N GLU A 176 36.57 19.93 -1.78
CA GLU A 176 36.43 21.08 -2.68
C GLU A 176 35.78 22.28 -2.00
N PHE A 177 35.00 22.05 -0.95
CA PHE A 177 34.38 23.11 -0.15
C PHE A 177 35.39 24.05 0.51
N ASP A 178 36.61 23.59 0.80
CA ASP A 178 37.61 24.44 1.46
C ASP A 178 38.23 25.47 0.51
N LYS A 179 38.08 25.26 -0.81
CA LYS A 179 38.55 26.19 -1.85
C LYS A 179 37.54 27.28 -2.20
N MET A 180 36.32 27.18 -1.66
CA MET A 180 35.18 28.06 -1.97
C MET A 180 34.93 29.08 -0.85
N PRO A 181 34.28 30.21 -1.15
CA PRO A 181 33.90 31.18 -0.13
C PRO A 181 32.87 30.59 0.84
N LYS A 182 33.03 30.90 2.14
CA LYS A 182 32.22 30.34 3.25
C LYS A 182 30.70 30.47 3.04
N LYS A 183 30.24 31.53 2.37
CA LYS A 183 28.81 31.75 2.07
C LYS A 183 28.26 30.70 1.11
N GLU A 184 29.00 30.39 0.05
CA GLU A 184 28.59 29.39 -0.95
C GLU A 184 28.63 27.98 -0.37
N VAL A 185 29.65 27.69 0.44
CA VAL A 185 29.76 26.43 1.18
C VAL A 185 28.54 26.19 2.06
N ALA A 186 28.07 27.22 2.77
CA ALA A 186 26.88 27.10 3.61
C ALA A 186 25.61 26.75 2.80
N VAL A 187 25.45 27.34 1.60
CA VAL A 187 24.33 27.04 0.70
C VAL A 187 24.38 25.59 0.22
N LEU A 188 25.55 25.13 -0.25
CA LEU A 188 25.74 23.77 -0.75
C LEU A 188 25.55 22.72 0.35
N ARG A 189 26.04 22.97 1.57
CA ARG A 189 25.84 22.08 2.72
C ARG A 189 24.35 21.96 3.09
N HIS A 190 23.63 23.07 3.06
CA HIS A 190 22.19 23.07 3.34
C HIS A 190 21.38 22.38 2.22
N GLU A 191 21.80 22.53 0.95
CA GLU A 191 21.23 21.78 -0.18
C GLU A 191 21.45 20.27 0.01
N LEU A 192 22.68 19.85 0.30
CA LEU A 192 23.03 18.45 0.54
C LEU A 192 22.23 17.86 1.72
N GLN A 193 22.18 18.55 2.86
CA GLN A 193 21.42 18.09 4.02
C GLN A 193 19.94 17.87 3.71
N LYS A 194 19.33 18.77 2.92
CA LYS A 194 17.93 18.62 2.48
C LYS A 194 17.73 17.44 1.54
N LEU A 195 18.68 17.20 0.63
CA LEU A 195 18.60 16.09 -0.31
C LEU A 195 18.79 14.75 0.41
N GLU A 196 19.80 14.61 1.26
CA GLU A 196 20.06 13.40 2.04
C GLU A 196 18.87 13.04 2.92
N ARG A 197 18.32 14.01 3.65
CA ARG A 197 17.16 13.76 4.51
C ARG A 197 15.98 13.13 3.77
N ASN A 198 15.76 13.45 2.50
CA ASN A 198 14.59 12.99 1.74
C ASN A 198 14.89 11.83 0.78
N LEU A 199 16.09 11.77 0.20
CA LEU A 199 16.41 10.91 -0.95
C LEU A 199 17.34 9.75 -0.63
N THR A 200 17.94 9.68 0.57
CA THR A 200 18.85 8.58 0.92
C THR A 200 18.22 7.20 0.73
N GLY A 201 16.94 7.02 1.10
CA GLY A 201 16.27 5.73 0.96
C GLY A 201 15.82 5.37 -0.46
N ILE A 202 15.80 6.33 -1.40
CA ILE A 202 15.42 6.11 -2.81
C ILE A 202 16.68 6.04 -3.71
N ALA A 203 17.85 6.37 -3.19
CA ALA A 203 19.08 6.48 -3.99
C ALA A 203 19.46 5.19 -4.72
N ALA A 204 19.13 4.02 -4.16
CA ALA A 204 19.40 2.71 -4.74
C ALA A 204 18.38 2.23 -5.79
N MET A 205 17.36 3.04 -6.08
CA MET A 205 16.25 2.64 -6.95
C MET A 205 16.49 3.06 -8.40
N ASP A 206 16.85 2.10 -9.24
CA ASP A 206 17.07 2.34 -10.67
C ASP A 206 15.79 2.26 -11.50
N HIS A 207 14.79 1.49 -11.09
CA HIS A 207 13.54 1.28 -11.84
C HIS A 207 12.32 1.56 -10.98
N LEU A 208 11.14 1.61 -11.59
CA LEU A 208 9.90 1.74 -10.82
C LEU A 208 9.70 0.49 -9.94
N PRO A 209 9.29 0.66 -8.68
CA PRO A 209 9.05 -0.46 -7.78
C PRO A 209 7.85 -1.27 -8.26
N GLY A 210 7.87 -2.58 -7.98
CA GLY A 210 6.76 -3.48 -8.32
C GLY A 210 5.58 -3.38 -7.35
N ALA A 211 5.84 -2.99 -6.11
CA ALA A 211 4.84 -2.78 -5.08
C ALA A 211 5.24 -1.65 -4.13
N LEU A 212 4.23 -1.09 -3.48
CA LEU A 212 4.35 -0.06 -2.46
C LEU A 212 3.81 -0.61 -1.14
N PHE A 213 4.55 -0.42 -0.05
CA PHE A 213 4.11 -0.71 1.31
C PHE A 213 3.99 0.62 2.07
N VAL A 214 2.81 0.91 2.66
CA VAL A 214 2.46 2.21 3.27
C VAL A 214 1.89 2.02 4.67
#